data_AF-A0A9E3Z0E7-F1
#
_entry.id   AF-A0A9E3Z0E7-F1
#
_cell.length_a   1.000
_cell.length_b   1.000
_cell.length_c   1.000
_cell.angle_alpha   90.00
_cell.angle_beta   90.00
_cell.angle_gamma   90.00
#
_symmetry.space_group_name_H-M   'P 1'
#
loop_
_entity.id
_entity.type
_entity.pdbx_description
1 polymer ?
#
loop_
_entity_poly.entity_id
_entity_poly.type
_entity_poly.pdbx_seq_one_letter_code
_entity_poly.pdbx_strand_id
1 'polypeptide(L)'
;MLCQVYTSSRQQEMYLYVEKSRGVEDVPAELLSRFGELIPVMLLPLSPERKLARADVNDVLACIEKQGFYLQMPPTMAELLARENGRG
;
A
#
# COMPACT_ATOMS: atom_id res chain seq x y z
N MET A 1 6.69 13.13 2.10
CA MET A 1 6.21 13.25 0.71
C MET A 1 4.70 13.08 0.64
N LEU A 2 4.03 13.52 -0.45
CA LEU A 2 2.61 13.25 -0.67
C LEU A 2 2.45 11.96 -1.48
N CYS A 3 1.79 10.95 -0.89
CA CYS A 3 1.57 9.67 -1.54
C CYS A 3 0.12 9.51 -2.00
N GLN A 4 -0.06 8.94 -3.18
CA GLN A 4 -1.35 8.47 -3.65
C GLN A 4 -1.47 6.98 -3.32
N VAL A 5 -2.59 6.61 -2.71
CA VAL A 5 -2.93 5.22 -2.44
C VAL A 5 -4.00 4.77 -3.43
N TYR A 6 -3.76 3.62 -4.04
CA TYR A 6 -4.69 2.92 -4.92
C TYR A 6 -5.10 1.58 -4.31
N THR A 7 -6.31 1.13 -4.57
CA THR A 7 -6.77 -0.24 -4.29
C THR A 7 -6.94 -1.01 -5.59
N SER A 8 -6.92 -2.33 -5.50
CA SER A 8 -7.25 -3.21 -6.63
C SER A 8 -8.77 -3.36 -6.76
N SER A 9 -9.24 -3.36 -8.01
CA SER A 9 -10.60 -3.81 -8.38
C SER A 9 -10.78 -5.34 -8.31
N ARG A 10 -9.67 -6.09 -8.32
CA ARG A 10 -9.64 -7.56 -8.31
C ARG A 10 -9.40 -8.16 -6.93
N GLN A 11 -8.59 -7.51 -6.10
CA GLN A 11 -8.22 -8.00 -4.76
C GLN A 11 -8.56 -6.95 -3.70
N GLN A 12 -9.50 -7.29 -2.82
CA GLN A 12 -9.83 -6.44 -1.68
C GLN A 12 -8.66 -6.36 -0.69
N GLU A 13 -8.55 -5.23 0.01
CA GLU A 13 -7.50 -4.97 1.00
C GLU A 13 -6.06 -4.97 0.48
N MET A 14 -5.86 -4.99 -0.85
CA MET A 14 -4.57 -4.83 -1.50
C MET A 14 -4.38 -3.36 -1.87
N TYR A 15 -3.28 -2.75 -1.41
CA TYR A 15 -3.02 -1.33 -1.62
C TYR A 15 -1.67 -1.07 -2.27
N LEU A 16 -1.65 -0.14 -3.22
CA LEU A 16 -0.45 0.36 -3.88
C LEU A 16 -0.23 1.82 -3.46
N TYR A 17 0.96 2.09 -2.92
CA TYR A 17 1.39 3.42 -2.52
C TYR A 17 2.42 3.92 -3.51
N VAL A 18 2.24 5.12 -4.03
CA VAL A 18 3.20 5.77 -4.93
C VAL A 18 3.34 7.25 -4.60
N GLU A 19 4.46 7.84 -4.97
CA GLU A 19 4.60 9.29 -4.89
C GLU A 19 3.62 9.97 -5.85
N LYS A 20 2.83 10.94 -5.37
CA LYS A 20 1.77 11.57 -6.17
C LYS A 20 2.29 12.26 -7.44
N SER A 21 3.53 12.74 -7.40
CA SER A 21 4.20 13.39 -8.54
C SER A 21 4.64 12.41 -9.63
N ARG A 22 5.06 11.19 -9.24
CA ARG A 22 5.49 10.12 -10.17
C ARG A 22 4.33 9.24 -10.64
N GLY A 23 3.25 9.18 -9.88
CA GLY A 23 2.14 8.29 -10.19
C GLY A 23 2.58 6.83 -10.23
N VAL A 24 2.09 6.07 -11.22
CA VAL A 24 2.32 4.62 -11.32
C VAL A 24 3.33 4.25 -12.40
N GLU A 25 4.11 5.22 -12.87
CA GLU A 25 5.06 5.05 -13.98
C GLU A 25 6.19 4.07 -13.62
N ASP A 26 6.63 4.08 -12.37
CA ASP A 26 7.67 3.19 -11.84
C ASP A 26 7.14 1.79 -11.45
N VAL A 27 5.84 1.53 -11.59
CA VAL A 27 5.21 0.28 -11.15
C VAL A 27 5.28 -0.77 -12.27
N PRO A 28 5.82 -1.99 -12.01
CA PRO A 28 5.89 -3.05 -13.00
C PRO A 28 4.51 -3.42 -13.58
N ALA A 29 4.45 -3.61 -14.91
CA ALA A 29 3.21 -3.97 -15.60
C ALA A 29 2.56 -5.26 -15.07
N GLU A 30 3.37 -6.23 -14.62
CA GLU A 30 2.86 -7.45 -13.98
C GLU A 30 2.07 -7.15 -12.71
N LEU A 31 2.56 -6.20 -11.90
CA LEU A 31 1.87 -5.79 -10.68
C LEU A 31 0.58 -5.03 -11.01
N LEU A 32 0.63 -4.09 -11.97
CA LEU A 32 -0.56 -3.38 -12.45
C LEU A 32 -1.63 -4.36 -12.96
N SER A 33 -1.21 -5.38 -13.72
CA SER A 33 -2.12 -6.43 -14.21
C SER A 33 -2.77 -7.22 -13.07
N ARG A 34 -2.05 -7.49 -11.99
CA ARG A 34 -2.61 -8.11 -10.79
C ARG A 34 -3.64 -7.22 -10.09
N PHE A 35 -3.39 -5.91 -10.05
CA PHE A 35 -4.37 -4.95 -9.53
C PHE A 35 -5.61 -4.83 -10.42
N GLY A 36 -5.48 -5.06 -11.73
CA GLY A 36 -6.53 -4.78 -12.70
C GLY A 36 -6.69 -3.26 -12.83
N GLU A 37 -7.90 -2.77 -12.62
CA GLU A 37 -8.13 -1.33 -12.52
C GLU A 37 -7.64 -0.80 -11.17
N LEU A 38 -6.76 0.20 -11.20
CA LEU A 38 -6.28 0.93 -10.03
C LEU A 38 -7.28 2.01 -9.64
N ILE A 39 -7.90 1.84 -8.47
CA ILE A 39 -8.89 2.78 -7.97
C ILE A 39 -8.22 3.67 -6.92
N PRO A 40 -8.09 5.00 -7.15
CA PRO A 40 -7.52 5.90 -6.16
C PRO A 40 -8.46 5.98 -4.95
N VAL A 41 -7.94 5.67 -3.76
CA VAL A 41 -8.75 5.64 -2.52
C VAL A 41 -8.49 6.84 -1.62
N MET A 42 -7.23 7.30 -1.52
CA MET A 42 -6.88 8.45 -0.69
C MET A 42 -5.52 9.03 -1.04
N LEU A 43 -5.35 10.32 -0.70
CA LEU A 43 -4.06 10.99 -0.66
C LEU A 43 -3.55 11.03 0.78
N LEU A 44 -2.31 10.62 0.98
CA LEU A 44 -1.72 10.48 2.29
C LEU A 44 -0.36 11.18 2.35
N PRO A 45 -0.22 12.29 3.09
CA PRO A 45 1.10 12.83 3.39
C PRO A 45 1.85 11.86 4.30
N LEU A 46 2.91 11.25 3.79
CA LEU A 46 3.80 10.38 4.57
C LEU A 46 4.97 11.20 5.13
N SER A 47 5.17 11.04 6.43
CA SER A 47 6.32 11.50 7.19
C SER A 47 6.83 10.33 8.07
N PRO A 48 8.11 10.29 8.42
CA PRO A 48 8.68 9.20 9.23
C PRO A 48 8.04 9.06 10.62
N GLU A 49 7.34 10.09 11.10
CA GLU A 49 6.61 10.09 12.37
C GLU A 49 5.19 9.50 12.26
N ARG A 50 4.71 9.29 11.03
CA ARG A 50 3.33 8.87 10.78
C ARG A 50 3.17 7.36 11.00
N LYS A 51 2.29 6.98 11.92
CA LYS A 51 1.96 5.56 12.12
C LYS A 51 0.97 5.06 11.08
N LEU A 52 1.30 3.96 10.41
CA LEU A 52 0.38 3.20 9.58
C LEU A 52 -0.09 1.96 10.33
N ALA A 53 -1.34 1.54 10.10
CA ALA A 53 -1.93 0.43 10.84
C ALA A 53 -1.40 -0.95 10.43
N ARG A 54 -0.82 -1.05 9.22
CA ARG A 54 -0.52 -2.34 8.56
C ARG A 54 0.88 -2.42 7.97
N ALA A 55 1.66 -1.34 8.06
CA ALA A 55 3.01 -1.26 7.49
C ALA A 55 3.88 -0.34 8.35
N ASP A 56 5.21 -0.51 8.29
CA ASP A 56 6.12 0.47 8.85
C ASP A 56 6.30 1.64 7.87
N VAL A 57 6.19 2.87 8.36
CA VAL A 57 6.25 4.05 7.49
C VAL A 57 7.63 4.27 6.89
N ASN A 58 8.70 3.91 7.58
CA ASN A 58 10.05 4.07 7.07
C ASN A 58 10.32 3.07 5.94
N ASP A 59 9.79 1.85 6.05
CA ASP A 59 9.85 0.86 4.99
C ASP A 59 9.08 1.31 3.75
N VAL A 60 7.86 1.85 3.93
CA VAL A 60 7.05 2.43 2.85
C VAL A 60 7.79 3.55 2.14
N LEU A 61 8.36 4.50 2.90
CA LEU A 61 9.13 5.61 2.35
C LEU A 61 10.36 5.11 1.59
N ALA A 62 11.14 4.20 2.18
CA ALA A 62 12.34 3.65 1.57
C ALA A 62 12.03 2.86 0.28
N CYS A 63 10.94 2.10 0.23
CA CYS A 63 10.48 1.45 -0.99
C CYS A 63 10.08 2.48 -2.04
N ILE A 64 9.22 3.45 -1.71
CA ILE A 64 8.81 4.46 -2.71
C ILE A 64 10.03 5.22 -3.25
N GLU A 65 11.02 5.54 -2.42
CA GLU A 65 12.24 6.21 -2.88
C GLU A 65 13.15 5.31 -3.75
N LYS A 66 13.26 4.01 -3.46
CA LYS A 66 14.17 3.09 -4.17
C LYS A 66 13.57 2.47 -5.43
N GLN A 67 12.30 2.09 -5.37
CA GLN A 67 11.59 1.33 -6.42
C GLN A 67 10.40 2.11 -6.99
N GLY A 68 10.06 3.28 -6.47
CA GLY A 68 8.97 4.13 -6.97
C GLY A 68 7.58 3.81 -6.40
N PHE A 69 7.41 2.66 -5.73
CA PHE A 69 6.14 2.23 -5.15
C PHE A 69 6.33 1.38 -3.88
N TYR A 70 5.28 1.24 -3.08
CA TYR A 70 5.19 0.23 -2.03
C TYR A 70 3.90 -0.57 -2.17
N LEU A 71 4.00 -1.89 -1.99
CA LEU A 71 2.88 -2.82 -2.11
C LEU A 71 2.48 -3.34 -0.73
N GLN A 72 1.25 -3.06 -0.32
CA GLN A 72 0.64 -3.69 0.83
C GLN A 72 -0.27 -4.83 0.37
N MET A 73 0.09 -6.04 0.77
CA MET A 73 -0.72 -7.23 0.52
C MET A 73 -1.93 -7.29 1.46
N PRO A 74 -3.03 -7.95 1.04
CA PRO A 74 -4.12 -8.28 1.95
C PRO A 74 -3.59 -9.12 3.13
N PRO A 75 -4.23 -9.04 4.30
CA PRO A 75 -3.78 -9.78 5.48
C PRO A 75 -3.93 -11.27 5.19
N THR A 76 -3.00 -12.08 5.67
CA THR A 76 -3.20 -13.52 5.67
C THR A 76 -4.30 -13.91 6.66
N MET A 77 -4.91 -15.08 6.46
CA MET A 77 -5.88 -15.63 7.41
C MET A 77 -5.31 -15.74 8.82
N ALA A 78 -4.01 -16.05 8.96
CA ALA A 78 -3.33 -16.09 10.24
C ALA A 78 -3.32 -14.72 10.96
N GLU A 79 -3.05 -13.64 10.22
CA GLU A 79 -3.09 -12.28 10.76
C GLU A 79 -4.51 -11.83 11.13
N LEU A 80 -5.52 -12.25 10.36
CA LEU A 80 -6.93 -11.99 10.70
C LEU A 80 -7.32 -12.70 12.01
N LEU A 81 -7.00 -13.98 12.15
CA LEU A 81 -7.29 -14.78 13.34
C LEU A 81 -6.59 -14.24 14.60
N ALA A 82 -5.34 -13.78 14.47
CA ALA A 82 -4.61 -13.16 15.58
C ALA A 82 -5.29 -11.87 16.08
N ARG A 83 -5.99 -11.14 15.21
CA ARG A 83 -6.74 -9.92 15.56
C ARG A 83 -8.06 -10.24 16.26
N GLU A 84 -8.70 -11.35 15.92
CA GLU A 84 -9.92 -11.81 16.59
C GLU A 84 -9.64 -12.35 18.00
N ASN A 85 -8.55 -13.07 18.18
CA ASN A 85 -8.17 -13.64 19.49
C ASN A 85 -7.72 -12.60 20.52
N GLY A 86 -7.40 -11.36 20.12
CA GLY A 86 -7.04 -10.27 21.03
C GLY A 86 -8.23 -9.51 21.64
N ARG A 87 -9.46 -9.92 21.36
CA ARG A 87 -10.71 -9.35 21.92
C ARG A 87 -11.39 -10.22 22.98
N GLY A 88 -10.73 -11.30 23.42
CA GLY A 88 -11.18 -12.17 24.52
C GLY A 88 -10.60 -11.80 25.86
#